data_AF-A0A954N018-F1
#
_entry.id   AF-A0A954N018-F1
#
_cell.length_a   1.000
_cell.length_b   1.000
_cell.length_c   1.000
_cell.angle_alpha   90.00
_cell.angle_beta   90.00
_cell.angle_gamma   90.00
#
_symmetry.space_group_name_H-M   'P 1'
#
loop_
_entity.id
_entity.type
_entity.pdbx_description
1 polymer ?
#
loop_
_entity_poly.entity_id
_entity_poly.type
_entity_poly.pdbx_seq_one_letter_code
_entity_poly.pdbx_strand_id
1 'polypeptide(L)'
;MTAEFSPSTDESLLDRYVELLATDPSAAEKLAAARPDLADLFTCLRTLDLLSAQLSDDRTIVDDPTISPEMIHQGEVTQEYSAERRREAGSSVLPGLGEFGRFQLLEEIGRGGMGVVFRAEQVDLKRTVAVKMILGNHLAHPQQVKRFYREAKAAGKLRHPHIVAVHEVGDVNGQHYFSMDYIGGENLAERLRRGPM
;
A
#
# COMPACT_ATOMS: atom_id res chain seq x y z
N MET A 1 -39.07 -2.21 -21.43
CA MET A 1 -38.19 -2.91 -22.38
C MET A 1 -36.77 -2.59 -21.95
N THR A 2 -36.26 -3.38 -21.01
CA THR A 2 -34.96 -3.22 -20.36
C THR A 2 -33.88 -3.71 -21.30
N ALA A 3 -32.95 -2.84 -21.69
CA ALA A 3 -31.79 -3.22 -22.48
C ALA A 3 -30.90 -4.14 -21.64
N GLU A 4 -30.69 -5.35 -22.13
CA GLU A 4 -29.75 -6.32 -21.55
C GLU A 4 -28.33 -5.76 -21.72
N PHE A 5 -27.65 -5.56 -20.58
CA PHE A 5 -26.21 -5.39 -20.52
C PHE A 5 -25.58 -6.72 -20.94
N SER A 6 -25.02 -6.81 -22.13
CA SER A 6 -24.16 -7.93 -22.53
C SER A 6 -22.73 -7.58 -22.08
N PRO A 7 -22.12 -8.30 -21.13
CA PRO A 7 -20.74 -8.05 -20.74
C PRO A 7 -19.86 -8.36 -21.95
N SER A 8 -19.03 -7.39 -22.34
CA SER A 8 -18.08 -7.56 -23.43
C SER A 8 -17.18 -8.80 -23.21
N THR A 9 -16.77 -9.44 -24.30
CA THR A 9 -16.01 -10.71 -24.32
C THR A 9 -14.75 -10.71 -23.43
N ASP A 10 -14.18 -9.54 -23.12
CA ASP A 10 -13.00 -9.40 -22.27
C ASP A 10 -13.27 -9.49 -20.77
N GLU A 11 -14.45 -9.08 -20.26
CA GLU A 11 -14.80 -9.20 -18.83
C GLU A 11 -14.97 -10.68 -18.46
N SER A 12 -15.64 -11.44 -19.34
CA SER A 12 -15.74 -12.91 -19.24
C SER A 12 -14.39 -13.63 -19.31
N LEU A 13 -13.39 -12.99 -19.92
CA LEU A 13 -12.05 -13.56 -20.06
C LEU A 13 -11.26 -13.42 -18.77
N LEU A 14 -11.32 -12.27 -18.11
CA LEU A 14 -10.63 -12.04 -16.83
C LEU A 14 -11.18 -12.94 -15.74
N ASP A 15 -12.50 -13.04 -15.62
CA ASP A 15 -13.14 -13.95 -14.66
C ASP A 15 -12.69 -15.39 -14.90
N ARG A 16 -12.70 -15.82 -16.17
CA ARG A 16 -12.20 -17.14 -16.57
C ARG A 16 -10.71 -17.32 -16.24
N TYR A 17 -9.87 -16.31 -16.47
CA TYR A 17 -8.45 -16.39 -16.16
C TYR A 17 -8.22 -16.55 -14.65
N VAL A 18 -8.94 -15.80 -13.82
CA VAL A 18 -8.88 -15.90 -12.36
C VAL A 18 -9.35 -17.27 -11.88
N GLU A 19 -10.43 -17.80 -12.44
CA GLU A 19 -10.89 -19.17 -12.14
C GLU A 19 -9.83 -20.22 -12.51
N LEU A 20 -9.18 -20.06 -13.67
CA LEU A 20 -8.13 -20.97 -14.12
C LEU A 20 -6.86 -20.88 -13.27
N LEU A 21 -6.51 -19.71 -12.71
CA LEU A 21 -5.38 -19.60 -11.78
C LEU A 21 -5.53 -20.57 -10.58
N ALA A 22 -6.76 -20.75 -10.10
CA ALA A 22 -7.05 -21.64 -8.98
C ALA A 22 -7.22 -23.12 -9.40
N THR A 23 -7.70 -23.39 -10.61
CA THR A 23 -8.17 -24.73 -11.01
C THR A 23 -7.27 -25.44 -12.02
N ASP A 24 -6.66 -24.70 -12.95
CA ASP A 24 -5.76 -25.22 -13.98
C ASP A 24 -4.75 -24.14 -14.44
N PRO A 25 -3.62 -23.99 -13.71
CA PRO A 25 -2.60 -23.00 -14.05
C PRO A 25 -2.01 -23.18 -15.45
N SER A 26 -1.99 -24.40 -15.99
CA SER A 26 -1.51 -24.66 -17.36
C SER A 26 -2.45 -24.07 -18.40
N ALA A 27 -3.76 -24.20 -18.19
CA ALA A 27 -4.75 -23.54 -19.05
C ALA A 27 -4.72 -22.01 -18.91
N ALA A 28 -4.48 -21.48 -17.72
CA ALA A 28 -4.28 -20.04 -17.51
C ALA A 28 -3.08 -19.51 -18.34
N GLU A 29 -1.95 -20.21 -18.33
CA GLU A 29 -0.77 -19.84 -19.12
C GLU A 29 -1.04 -19.85 -20.63
N LYS A 30 -1.77 -20.85 -21.13
CA LYS A 30 -2.17 -20.91 -22.55
C LYS A 30 -3.09 -19.75 -22.92
N LEU A 31 -4.03 -19.40 -22.04
CA LEU A 31 -4.94 -18.26 -22.25
C LEU A 31 -4.16 -16.93 -22.29
N ALA A 32 -3.20 -16.75 -21.37
CA ALA A 32 -2.34 -15.57 -21.36
C ALA A 32 -1.46 -15.47 -22.60
N ALA A 33 -0.88 -16.59 -23.05
CA ALA A 33 -0.06 -16.62 -24.28
C ALA A 33 -0.85 -16.28 -25.55
N ALA A 34 -2.16 -16.58 -25.57
CA ALA A 34 -3.04 -16.25 -26.69
C ALA A 34 -3.43 -14.76 -26.77
N ARG A 35 -3.21 -13.99 -25.69
CA ARG A 35 -3.57 -12.57 -25.56
C ARG A 35 -2.38 -11.74 -25.06
N PRO A 36 -1.31 -11.59 -25.87
CA PRO A 36 -0.13 -10.83 -25.48
C PRO A 36 -0.42 -9.34 -25.23
N ASP A 37 -1.51 -8.82 -25.78
CA ASP A 37 -2.04 -7.48 -25.52
C ASP A 37 -2.44 -7.27 -24.05
N LEU A 38 -2.72 -8.36 -23.31
CA LEU A 38 -3.11 -8.35 -21.90
C LEU A 38 -2.02 -8.91 -20.96
N ALA A 39 -0.79 -9.10 -21.45
CA ALA A 39 0.28 -9.78 -20.71
C ALA A 39 0.61 -9.13 -19.35
N ASP A 40 0.64 -7.79 -19.28
CA ASP A 40 0.88 -7.06 -18.04
C ASP A 40 -0.22 -7.30 -17.00
N LEU A 41 -1.48 -7.34 -17.45
CA LEU A 41 -2.64 -7.58 -16.61
C LEU A 41 -2.62 -8.99 -16.03
N PHE A 42 -2.39 -10.02 -16.85
CA PHE A 42 -2.28 -11.40 -16.35
C PHE A 42 -1.10 -11.59 -15.41
N THR A 43 0.04 -10.97 -15.70
CA THR A 43 1.20 -10.99 -14.81
C THR A 43 0.86 -10.37 -13.46
N CYS A 44 0.12 -9.26 -13.46
CA CYS A 44 -0.35 -8.60 -12.25
C CYS A 44 -1.33 -9.49 -11.47
N LEU A 45 -2.35 -10.06 -12.12
CA LEU A 45 -3.35 -10.92 -11.49
C LEU A 45 -2.72 -12.16 -10.84
N ARG A 46 -1.79 -12.82 -11.53
CA ARG A 46 -1.03 -13.94 -10.96
C ARG A 46 -0.20 -13.52 -9.74
N THR A 47 0.40 -12.33 -9.79
CA THR A 47 1.16 -11.80 -8.65
C THR A 47 0.24 -11.53 -7.45
N LEU A 48 -0.96 -10.98 -7.69
CA LEU A 48 -1.98 -10.78 -6.67
C LEU A 48 -2.42 -12.10 -6.03
N ASP A 49 -2.67 -13.13 -6.84
CA ASP A 49 -3.06 -14.45 -6.37
C ASP A 49 -2.00 -15.05 -5.42
N LEU A 50 -0.74 -15.06 -5.84
CA LEU A 50 0.39 -15.52 -5.02
C LEU A 50 0.54 -14.73 -3.71
N LEU A 51 0.29 -13.41 -3.74
CA LEU A 51 0.31 -12.59 -2.53
C LEU A 51 -0.89 -12.88 -1.63
N SER A 52 -2.06 -13.14 -2.19
CA SER A 52 -3.27 -13.45 -1.42
C SER A 52 -3.15 -14.77 -0.65
N ALA A 53 -2.51 -15.78 -1.25
CA ALA A 53 -2.21 -17.05 -0.60
C ALA A 53 -1.27 -16.85 0.62
N GLN A 54 -0.25 -16.00 0.48
CA GLN A 54 0.69 -15.65 1.56
C GLN A 54 0.04 -14.83 2.69
N LEU A 55 -1.07 -14.13 2.41
CA LEU A 55 -1.79 -13.29 3.37
C LEU A 55 -2.88 -14.05 4.13
N SER A 56 -3.31 -15.21 3.61
CA SER A 56 -4.42 -15.99 4.18
C SER A 56 -4.04 -16.74 5.46
N ASP A 57 -2.77 -17.10 5.64
CA ASP A 57 -2.23 -17.74 6.86
C ASP A 57 -2.10 -16.77 8.06
N ASP A 58 -2.20 -15.45 7.84
CA ASP A 58 -1.99 -14.39 8.87
C ASP A 58 -3.31 -13.67 9.22
N ARG A 59 -4.47 -14.26 8.84
CA ARG A 59 -5.82 -13.68 8.96
C ARG A 59 -6.41 -13.64 10.37
N THR A 60 -5.76 -14.18 11.40
CA THR A 60 -6.24 -14.09 12.80
C THR A 60 -6.19 -12.67 13.40
N ILE A 61 -5.80 -11.67 12.62
CA ILE A 61 -5.50 -10.31 13.09
C ILE A 61 -6.62 -9.29 12.76
N VAL A 62 -7.64 -9.67 12.00
CA VAL A 62 -8.60 -8.71 11.41
C VAL A 62 -9.79 -8.30 12.29
N ASP A 63 -10.04 -8.96 13.43
CA ASP A 63 -11.17 -8.63 14.32
C ASP A 63 -10.74 -8.53 15.79
N ASP A 64 -10.37 -7.34 16.27
CA ASP A 64 -10.53 -7.02 17.70
C ASP A 64 -10.94 -5.55 17.89
N PRO A 65 -12.20 -5.29 18.31
CA PRO A 65 -12.69 -3.96 18.67
C PRO A 65 -12.20 -3.47 20.04
N THR A 66 -11.28 -4.18 20.70
CA THR A 66 -10.85 -3.93 22.09
C THR A 66 -9.41 -3.45 22.19
N ILE A 67 -9.03 -2.37 21.50
CA ILE A 67 -7.80 -1.64 21.86
C ILE A 67 -8.10 -0.79 23.09
N SER A 68 -8.05 -1.42 24.26
CA SER A 68 -8.02 -0.76 25.57
C SER A 68 -6.57 -0.65 26.07
N PRO A 69 -6.17 0.43 26.77
CA PRO A 69 -4.76 0.79 26.97
C PRO A 69 -4.00 0.02 28.07
N GLU A 70 -4.51 -1.11 28.57
CA GLU A 70 -3.93 -1.73 29.77
C GLU A 70 -3.85 -3.25 29.62
N MET A 71 -2.70 -3.75 29.17
CA MET A 71 -2.10 -4.97 29.73
C MET A 71 -0.65 -5.18 29.26
N ILE A 72 0.22 -5.19 30.25
CA ILE A 72 1.68 -5.36 30.20
C ILE A 72 2.03 -6.86 30.36
N HIS A 73 3.25 -7.21 29.92
CA HIS A 73 4.13 -8.30 30.41
C HIS A 73 4.08 -9.64 29.63
N GLN A 74 5.17 -10.36 29.25
CA GLN A 74 6.64 -10.39 29.46
C GLN A 74 7.27 -11.00 28.18
N GLY A 75 8.52 -10.82 27.76
CA GLY A 75 9.71 -10.27 28.40
C GLY A 75 10.90 -10.20 27.42
N GLU A 76 11.92 -9.46 27.87
CA GLU A 76 13.32 -9.43 27.43
C GLU A 76 13.65 -8.72 26.11
N VAL A 77 13.86 -7.40 26.21
CA VAL A 77 14.79 -6.66 25.35
C VAL A 77 15.84 -6.00 26.25
N THR A 78 17.09 -6.30 25.98
CA THR A 78 18.30 -5.96 26.74
C THR A 78 18.43 -4.48 27.07
N GLN A 79 18.83 -4.22 28.33
CA GLN A 79 18.82 -2.92 29.02
C GLN A 79 19.76 -1.83 28.48
N GLU A 80 20.65 -2.12 27.54
CA GLU A 80 21.71 -1.18 27.13
C GLU A 80 21.37 -0.27 25.94
N TYR A 81 20.27 -0.51 25.23
CA TYR A 81 19.87 0.33 24.07
C TYR A 81 19.06 1.60 24.42
N SER A 82 18.77 1.83 25.71
CA SER A 82 17.68 2.74 26.12
C SER A 82 18.10 4.10 26.70
N ALA A 83 19.40 4.36 26.87
CA ALA A 83 19.87 5.58 27.54
C ALA A 83 20.06 6.77 26.58
N GLU A 84 20.53 6.54 25.34
CA GLU A 84 20.95 7.64 24.46
C GLU A 84 19.80 8.22 23.63
N ARG A 85 18.78 7.43 23.27
CA ARG A 85 17.64 7.91 22.46
C ARG A 85 16.56 8.67 23.23
N ARG A 86 16.59 8.72 24.56
CA ARG A 86 15.57 9.41 25.36
C ARG A 86 15.63 10.93 25.28
N ARG A 87 16.72 11.54 24.79
CA ARG A 87 16.86 13.00 24.74
C ARG A 87 16.32 13.65 23.47
N GLU A 88 16.02 12.87 22.42
CA GLU A 88 15.45 13.38 21.15
C GLU A 88 13.96 13.02 20.97
N ALA A 89 13.37 12.28 21.91
CA ALA A 89 11.98 11.80 21.86
C ALA A 89 10.95 12.89 22.23
N GLY A 90 11.03 14.04 21.57
CA GLY A 90 10.26 15.23 21.88
C GLY A 90 9.40 15.75 20.73
N SER A 91 8.71 14.89 19.97
CA SER A 91 7.47 15.27 19.28
C SER A 91 6.81 14.07 18.58
N SER A 92 5.54 13.81 18.86
CA SER A 92 4.66 12.89 18.10
C SER A 92 4.14 13.50 16.79
N VAL A 93 4.76 14.60 16.34
CA VAL A 93 4.31 15.39 15.20
C VAL A 93 4.96 14.84 13.93
N LEU A 94 4.12 14.48 12.96
CA LEU A 94 4.56 14.20 11.59
C LEU A 94 5.39 15.39 11.07
N PRO A 95 6.42 15.16 10.25
CA PRO A 95 7.10 16.27 9.60
C PRO A 95 6.07 17.14 8.85
N GLY A 96 6.11 18.45 9.10
CA GLY A 96 5.32 19.41 8.35
C GLY A 96 5.76 19.48 6.89
N LEU A 97 5.16 20.40 6.12
CA LEU A 97 5.70 20.72 4.78
C LEU A 97 7.15 21.19 4.92
N GLY A 98 8.03 20.76 4.01
CA GLY A 98 9.46 20.96 4.19
C GLY A 98 10.31 19.77 3.77
N GLU A 99 11.59 19.84 4.13
CA GLU A 99 12.54 18.77 3.87
C GLU A 99 12.26 17.52 4.71
N PHE A 100 12.31 16.37 4.07
CA PHE A 100 12.19 15.05 4.68
C PHE A 100 13.15 14.09 3.98
N GLY A 101 14.35 13.93 4.54
CA GLY A 101 15.40 13.13 3.90
C GLY A 101 15.73 13.67 2.50
N ARG A 102 15.48 12.87 1.45
CA ARG A 102 15.67 13.25 0.04
C ARG A 102 14.45 13.92 -0.60
N PHE A 103 13.38 14.09 0.16
CA PHE A 103 12.11 14.60 -0.33
C PHE A 103 11.88 16.03 0.15
N GLN A 104 11.27 16.83 -0.71
CA GLN A 104 10.63 18.08 -0.35
C GLN A 104 9.12 17.84 -0.30
N LEU A 105 8.53 17.80 0.89
CA LEU A 105 7.09 17.65 1.08
C LEU A 105 6.38 18.96 0.69
N LEU A 106 5.41 18.87 -0.21
CA LEU A 106 4.76 20.02 -0.83
C LEU A 106 3.36 20.26 -0.28
N GLU A 107 2.54 19.22 -0.21
CA GLU A 107 1.17 19.29 0.32
C GLU A 107 0.69 17.92 0.78
N GLU A 108 -0.25 17.89 1.73
CA GLU A 108 -0.98 16.68 2.08
C GLU A 108 -2.04 16.40 1.02
N ILE A 109 -2.03 15.20 0.45
CA ILE A 109 -2.97 14.77 -0.60
C ILE A 109 -3.93 13.67 -0.11
N GLY A 110 -3.73 13.16 1.09
CA GLY A 110 -4.64 12.20 1.68
C GLY A 110 -4.27 11.82 3.11
N ARG A 111 -5.28 11.46 3.90
CA ARG A 111 -5.13 11.01 5.28
C ARG A 111 -6.16 9.96 5.61
N GLY A 112 -5.73 8.92 6.31
CA GLY A 112 -6.59 7.85 6.79
C GLY A 112 -6.10 7.30 8.13
N GLY A 113 -6.73 6.23 8.60
CA GLY A 113 -6.47 5.70 9.95
C GLY A 113 -5.02 5.25 10.20
N MET A 114 -4.31 4.77 9.18
CA MET A 114 -2.93 4.29 9.33
C MET A 114 -1.86 5.35 9.05
N GLY A 115 -2.18 6.38 8.25
CA GLY A 115 -1.14 7.23 7.68
C GLY A 115 -1.63 8.48 6.99
N VAL A 116 -0.66 9.31 6.63
CA VAL A 116 -0.81 10.50 5.80
C VAL A 116 -0.04 10.29 4.49
N VAL A 117 -0.51 10.86 3.40
CA VAL A 117 0.15 10.86 2.09
C VAL A 117 0.41 12.30 1.69
N PHE A 118 1.65 12.60 1.35
CA PHE A 118 2.07 13.90 0.83
C PHE A 118 2.40 13.81 -0.66
N ARG A 119 2.06 14.84 -1.44
CA ARG A 119 2.78 15.12 -2.68
C ARG A 119 4.15 15.68 -2.30
N ALA A 120 5.19 15.13 -2.90
CA ALA A 120 6.56 15.55 -2.64
C ALA A 120 7.36 15.61 -3.94
N GLU A 121 8.44 16.40 -3.93
CA GLU A 121 9.49 16.31 -4.94
C GLU A 121 10.64 15.46 -4.38
N GLN A 122 11.07 14.45 -5.12
CA GLN A 122 12.29 13.73 -4.83
C GLN A 122 13.47 14.51 -5.43
N VAL A 123 14.25 15.18 -4.59
CA VAL A 123 15.16 16.26 -5.00
C VAL A 123 16.33 15.76 -5.86
N ASP A 124 16.87 14.58 -5.54
CA ASP A 124 17.99 13.97 -6.26
C ASP A 124 17.60 13.55 -7.70
N LEU A 125 16.36 13.12 -7.91
CA LEU A 125 15.83 12.67 -9.20
C LEU A 125 14.96 13.69 -9.92
N LYS A 126 14.67 14.84 -9.29
CA LYS A 126 13.80 15.91 -9.82
C LYS A 126 12.45 15.38 -10.34
N ARG A 127 11.79 14.55 -9.54
CA ARG A 127 10.49 13.95 -9.89
C ARG A 127 9.46 14.14 -8.80
N THR A 128 8.21 14.34 -9.18
CA THR A 128 7.08 14.37 -8.25
C THR A 128 6.65 12.96 -7.86
N VAL A 129 6.48 12.71 -6.58
CA VAL A 129 6.08 11.42 -5.99
C VAL A 129 5.01 11.63 -4.92
N ALA A 130 4.32 10.56 -4.57
CA ALA A 130 3.52 10.50 -3.35
C ALA A 130 4.33 9.80 -2.25
N VAL A 131 4.35 10.35 -1.04
CA VAL A 131 5.05 9.78 0.13
C VAL A 131 4.04 9.47 1.21
N LYS A 132 3.82 8.19 1.51
CA LYS A 132 2.96 7.76 2.62
C LYS A 132 3.81 7.60 3.88
N MET A 133 3.32 8.10 5.01
CA MET A 133 3.95 8.02 6.32
C MET A 133 2.98 7.47 7.36
N ILE A 134 3.48 6.69 8.33
CA ILE A 134 2.67 6.18 9.44
C ILE A 134 2.36 7.29 10.45
N LEU A 135 1.12 7.33 10.98
CA LEU A 135 0.78 8.23 12.08
C LEU A 135 1.47 7.79 13.37
N GLY A 136 1.93 8.75 14.18
CA GLY A 136 2.53 8.49 15.49
C GLY A 136 4.05 8.29 15.51
N ASN A 137 4.71 8.28 14.34
CA ASN A 137 6.17 8.17 14.23
C ASN A 137 6.71 6.98 15.06
N HIS A 138 7.65 7.22 15.97
CA HIS A 138 8.20 6.23 16.91
C HIS A 138 7.18 5.59 17.88
N LEU A 139 6.01 6.21 18.06
CA LEU A 139 4.95 5.72 18.93
C LEU A 139 3.97 4.80 18.18
N ALA A 140 4.18 4.56 16.89
CA ALA A 140 3.35 3.65 16.13
C ALA A 140 3.45 2.23 16.72
N HIS A 141 2.29 1.61 16.95
CA HIS A 141 2.24 0.25 17.47
C HIS A 141 2.96 -0.70 16.50
N PRO A 142 3.77 -1.68 16.97
CA PRO A 142 4.53 -2.59 16.10
C PRO A 142 3.69 -3.27 15.02
N GLN A 143 2.42 -3.56 15.32
CA GLN A 143 1.47 -4.15 14.39
C GLN A 143 1.06 -3.22 13.25
N GLN A 144 0.95 -1.91 13.51
CA GLN A 144 0.68 -0.90 12.49
C GLN A 144 1.89 -0.75 11.56
N VAL A 145 3.10 -0.76 12.13
CA VAL A 145 4.35 -0.75 11.36
C VAL A 145 4.45 -2.01 10.48
N LYS A 146 4.19 -3.20 11.04
CA LYS A 146 4.15 -4.46 10.27
C LYS A 146 3.16 -4.38 9.10
N ARG A 147 1.95 -3.86 9.34
CA ARG A 147 0.93 -3.67 8.29
C ARG A 147 1.38 -2.68 7.21
N PHE A 148 1.98 -1.56 7.62
CA PHE A 148 2.50 -0.54 6.72
C PHE A 148 3.54 -1.11 5.74
N TYR A 149 4.54 -1.82 6.26
CA TYR A 149 5.55 -2.48 5.43
C TYR A 149 4.96 -3.60 4.56
N ARG A 150 3.93 -4.30 5.04
CA ARG A 150 3.23 -5.33 4.26
C ARG A 150 2.50 -4.74 3.06
N GLU A 151 1.78 -3.63 3.24
CA GLU A 151 1.15 -2.90 2.13
C GLU A 151 2.20 -2.47 1.09
N ALA A 152 3.28 -1.84 1.55
CA ALA A 152 4.35 -1.37 0.68
C ALA A 152 5.00 -2.51 -0.12
N LYS A 153 5.27 -3.65 0.54
CA LYS A 153 5.87 -4.83 -0.11
C LYS A 153 4.92 -5.51 -1.09
N ALA A 154 3.63 -5.57 -0.77
CA ALA A 154 2.63 -6.11 -1.68
C ALA A 154 2.52 -5.22 -2.93
N ALA A 155 2.35 -3.91 -2.75
CA ALA A 155 2.26 -2.96 -3.86
C ALA A 155 3.55 -2.91 -4.69
N GLY A 156 4.73 -2.97 -4.07
CA GLY A 156 6.02 -2.98 -4.78
C GLY A 156 6.29 -4.23 -5.63
N LYS A 157 5.53 -5.31 -5.45
CA LYS A 157 5.59 -6.50 -6.32
C LYS A 157 4.67 -6.40 -7.53
N LEU A 158 3.69 -5.48 -7.50
CA LEU A 158 2.74 -5.30 -8.59
C LEU A 158 3.32 -4.35 -9.64
N ARG A 159 3.16 -4.71 -10.91
CA ARG A 159 3.52 -3.85 -12.05
C ARG A 159 2.39 -3.89 -13.05
N HIS A 160 1.71 -2.76 -13.21
CA HIS A 160 0.64 -2.58 -14.19
C HIS A 160 0.42 -1.09 -14.44
N PRO A 161 0.10 -0.63 -15.66
CA PRO A 161 -0.14 0.79 -15.96
C PRO A 161 -1.22 1.48 -15.11
N HIS A 162 -2.12 0.69 -14.50
CA HIS A 162 -3.22 1.17 -13.66
C HIS A 162 -3.05 0.85 -12.18
N ILE A 163 -1.85 0.43 -11.75
CA ILE A 163 -1.50 0.21 -10.35
C ILE A 163 -0.31 1.08 -10.01
N VAL A 164 -0.45 1.86 -8.94
CA VAL A 164 0.59 2.75 -8.43
C VAL A 164 1.82 1.93 -8.03
N ALA A 165 2.97 2.25 -8.63
CA ALA A 165 4.22 1.58 -8.33
C ALA A 165 4.87 2.18 -7.08
N VAL A 166 5.25 1.33 -6.13
CA VAL A 166 6.11 1.72 -5.00
C VAL A 166 7.55 1.82 -5.48
N HIS A 167 8.21 2.93 -5.17
CA HIS A 167 9.60 3.19 -5.56
C HIS A 167 10.58 2.80 -4.46
N GLU A 168 10.32 3.22 -3.22
CA GLU A 168 11.18 2.91 -2.10
C GLU A 168 10.40 2.83 -0.79
N VAL A 169 10.96 2.10 0.17
CA VAL A 169 10.46 1.98 1.53
C VAL A 169 11.62 2.25 2.47
N GLY A 170 11.41 3.05 3.51
CA GLY A 170 12.49 3.42 4.40
C GLY A 170 12.02 4.02 5.71
N ASP A 171 12.98 4.63 6.37
CA ASP A 171 12.83 5.35 7.64
C ASP A 171 13.68 6.61 7.59
N VAL A 172 13.16 7.73 8.09
CA VAL A 172 13.93 8.95 8.34
C VAL A 172 13.64 9.38 9.76
N ASN A 173 14.66 9.35 10.63
CA ASN A 173 14.53 9.71 12.04
C ASN A 173 13.37 8.96 12.74
N GLY A 174 13.20 7.66 12.45
CA GLY A 174 12.13 6.81 12.96
C GLY A 174 10.74 7.00 12.34
N GLN A 175 10.61 7.95 11.41
CA GLN A 175 9.40 8.12 10.64
C GLN A 175 9.43 7.16 9.45
N HIS A 176 8.71 6.05 9.61
CA HIS A 176 8.51 5.07 8.54
C HIS A 176 7.75 5.69 7.37
N TYR A 177 8.25 5.45 6.16
CA TYR A 177 7.65 5.93 4.93
C TYR A 177 7.79 4.93 3.77
N PHE A 178 6.99 5.13 2.74
CA PHE A 178 7.29 4.65 1.39
C PHE A 178 6.91 5.70 0.35
N SER A 179 7.66 5.76 -0.74
CA SER A 179 7.35 6.60 -1.89
C SER A 179 6.79 5.79 -3.04
N MET A 180 5.94 6.42 -3.84
CA MET A 180 5.23 5.79 -4.95
C MET A 180 4.89 6.81 -6.03
N ASP A 181 4.38 6.34 -7.17
CA ASP A 181 3.91 7.23 -8.24
C ASP A 181 2.92 8.26 -7.68
N TYR A 182 3.09 9.52 -8.06
CA TYR A 182 2.08 10.53 -7.85
C TYR A 182 1.05 10.48 -8.97
N ILE A 183 -0.20 10.21 -8.62
CA ILE A 183 -1.33 10.28 -9.56
C ILE A 183 -2.04 11.61 -9.35
N GLY A 184 -1.96 12.48 -10.35
CA GLY A 184 -2.73 13.71 -10.38
C GLY A 184 -4.21 13.43 -10.67
N GLY A 185 -5.09 14.25 -10.11
CA GLY A 185 -6.54 14.15 -10.31
C GLY A 185 -7.33 14.06 -9.00
N GLU A 186 -8.64 13.88 -9.11
CA GLU A 186 -9.52 13.68 -7.97
C GLU A 186 -9.60 12.21 -7.57
N ASN A 187 -9.77 11.93 -6.28
CA ASN A 187 -9.98 10.55 -5.85
C ASN A 187 -11.38 10.07 -6.27
N LEU A 188 -11.52 8.77 -6.53
CA LEU A 188 -12.77 8.18 -7.02
C LEU A 188 -13.95 8.45 -6.07
N ALA A 189 -13.72 8.47 -4.76
CA ALA A 189 -14.78 8.75 -3.79
C ALA A 189 -15.31 10.19 -3.95
N GLU A 190 -14.47 11.17 -4.25
CA GLU A 190 -14.94 12.55 -4.52
C GLU A 190 -15.69 12.63 -5.83
N ARG A 191 -15.20 11.94 -6.87
CA ARG A 191 -15.90 11.86 -8.17
C ARG A 191 -17.29 11.26 -8.03
N LEU A 192 -17.42 10.19 -7.25
CA LEU A 192 -18.70 9.51 -7.01
C LEU A 192 -19.68 10.35 -6.18
N ARG A 193 -19.19 11.20 -5.27
CA ARG A 193 -20.05 12.16 -4.55
C ARG A 193 -20.72 13.18 -5.48
N ARG A 194 -20.19 13.41 -6.68
CA ARG A 194 -20.73 14.34 -7.68
C ARG A 194 -21.80 13.69 -8.59
N GLY A 195 -22.09 12.41 -8.39
CA GLY A 195 -23.04 11.63 -9.17
C GLY A 195 -22.37 10.46 -9.90
N PRO A 196 -23.17 9.58 -10.53
CA PRO A 196 -22.67 8.42 -11.26
C PRO A 196 -21.63 8.79 -12.33
N MET A 197 -20.73 7.86 -12.62
CA MET A 197 -19.81 7.94 -13.76
C MET A 197 -20.45 7.34 -15.00
#